data_AF-A0A7X9J0A5-F1
#
_entry.id   AF-A0A7X9J0A5-F1
#
_cell.length_a   1.000
_cell.length_b   1.000
_cell.length_c   1.000
_cell.angle_alpha   90.00
_cell.angle_beta   90.00
_cell.angle_gamma   90.00
#
_symmetry.space_group_name_H-M   'P 1'
#
loop_
_entity.id
_entity.type
_entity.pdbx_description
1 polymer ?
#
loop_
_entity_poly.entity_id
_entity_poly.type
_entity_poly.pdbx_seq_one_letter_code
_entity_poly.pdbx_strand_id
1 'polypeptide(L)'
;CYLPTGGQTMTGGNGAAGANGTNGSGGAGAASAVGSISANEWVGAAGAAGAAGSHGSGGGGGASGGGGDGQASPCTDDLGATGGGGGSGACGGTAGGGGGAGGGSFGIFVVNASASPPTLTNNTIYRGFGGAGGNGGNGGTGGVGGAGAAGGLKSTANESFCTGDGGHGGNGGNGGHGGGGGGGAGGVSYGIYVQGRTGYGAGTNTFPASGGGGAGGAGGPSVGLGGGAGVAGASANTN
;
A
#
# COMPACT_ATOMS: atom_id res chain seq x y z
N CYS A 1 -18.78 -54.63 -2.75
CA CYS A 1 -17.51 -54.02 -3.16
C CYS A 1 -16.37 -54.43 -2.23
N TYR A 2 -15.14 -54.19 -2.66
CA TYR A 2 -13.93 -54.30 -1.85
C TYR A 2 -13.53 -52.91 -1.35
N LEU A 3 -13.52 -52.70 -0.03
CA LEU A 3 -12.96 -51.48 0.57
C LEU A 3 -11.44 -51.65 0.70
N PRO A 4 -10.64 -50.61 0.52
CA PRO A 4 -9.19 -50.70 0.71
C PRO A 4 -8.86 -51.25 2.11
N THR A 5 -8.13 -52.35 2.17
CA THR A 5 -7.67 -52.91 3.45
C THR A 5 -6.76 -51.92 4.17
N GLY A 6 -7.01 -51.67 5.46
CA GLY A 6 -6.20 -50.75 6.28
C GLY A 6 -6.92 -49.47 6.73
N GLY A 7 -8.24 -49.36 6.57
CA GLY A 7 -9.03 -48.26 7.12
C GLY A 7 -8.91 -46.94 6.35
N GLN A 8 -8.49 -47.00 5.09
CA GLN A 8 -8.41 -45.80 4.25
C GLN A 8 -9.81 -45.30 3.90
N THR A 9 -9.97 -43.98 3.97
CA THR A 9 -11.21 -43.29 3.66
C THR A 9 -11.43 -43.25 2.15
N MET A 10 -12.64 -43.57 1.71
CA MET A 10 -13.08 -43.37 0.33
C MET A 10 -13.45 -41.90 0.06
N THR A 11 -13.57 -41.06 1.09
CA THR A 11 -13.85 -39.63 0.96
C THR A 11 -12.66 -38.91 0.33
N GLY A 12 -12.94 -38.10 -0.68
CA GLY A 12 -11.94 -37.27 -1.35
C GLY A 12 -11.31 -36.26 -0.40
N GLY A 13 -10.01 -36.02 -0.56
CA GLY A 13 -9.29 -34.99 0.18
C GLY A 13 -9.78 -33.58 -0.17
N ASN A 14 -9.81 -32.70 0.82
CA ASN A 14 -10.13 -31.29 0.60
C ASN A 14 -9.03 -30.59 -0.23
N GLY A 15 -9.45 -29.63 -1.05
CA GLY A 15 -8.54 -28.76 -1.77
C GLY A 15 -7.76 -27.84 -0.84
N ALA A 16 -6.53 -27.53 -1.21
CA ALA A 16 -5.70 -26.59 -0.46
C ALA A 16 -6.24 -25.16 -0.56
N ALA A 17 -6.17 -24.40 0.53
CA ALA A 17 -6.50 -22.98 0.50
C ALA A 17 -5.49 -22.20 -0.35
N GLY A 18 -5.95 -21.15 -1.02
CA GLY A 18 -5.12 -20.19 -1.71
C GLY A 18 -4.27 -19.36 -0.75
N ALA A 19 -3.09 -18.94 -1.19
CA ALA A 19 -2.23 -18.06 -0.44
C ALA A 19 -2.79 -16.63 -0.43
N ASN A 20 -2.74 -15.98 0.72
CA ASN A 20 -3.07 -14.56 0.83
C ASN A 20 -2.00 -13.71 0.13
N GLY A 21 -2.44 -12.61 -0.48
CA GLY A 21 -1.57 -11.56 -0.95
C GLY A 21 -0.84 -10.86 0.20
N THR A 22 0.34 -10.35 -0.10
CA THR A 22 1.17 -9.54 0.79
C THR A 22 0.72 -8.08 0.74
N ASN A 23 0.71 -7.42 1.90
CA ASN A 23 0.45 -5.98 1.96
C ASN A 23 1.56 -5.19 1.27
N GLY A 24 1.19 -4.07 0.64
CA GLY A 24 2.13 -3.10 0.11
C GLY A 24 2.79 -2.28 1.23
N SER A 25 4.02 -1.84 0.99
CA SER A 25 4.75 -0.93 1.89
C SER A 25 4.13 0.46 1.92
N GLY A 26 4.17 1.11 3.08
CA GLY A 26 3.84 2.54 3.18
C GLY A 26 4.87 3.43 2.49
N GLY A 27 4.43 4.56 1.96
CA GLY A 27 5.28 5.57 1.36
C GLY A 27 6.06 6.35 2.41
N ALA A 28 7.33 6.63 2.15
CA ALA A 28 8.15 7.48 3.00
C ALA A 28 7.64 8.93 2.98
N GLY A 29 7.55 9.56 4.15
CA GLY A 29 7.32 11.00 4.23
C GLY A 29 8.53 11.78 3.70
N ALA A 30 8.30 13.01 3.26
CA ALA A 30 9.37 13.88 2.78
C ALA A 30 10.38 14.19 3.91
N ALA A 31 11.67 13.98 3.65
CA ALA A 31 12.73 14.16 4.65
C ALA A 31 13.47 15.51 4.56
N SER A 32 13.38 16.21 3.43
CA SER A 32 14.05 17.51 3.26
C SER A 32 13.16 18.65 3.75
N ALA A 33 13.63 19.37 4.77
CA ALA A 33 12.98 20.56 5.30
C ALA A 33 13.25 21.83 4.47
N VAL A 34 14.27 21.82 3.60
CA VAL A 34 14.78 23.02 2.90
C VAL A 34 14.32 23.13 1.45
N GLY A 35 13.86 22.03 0.85
CA GLY A 35 13.54 21.98 -0.57
C GLY A 35 14.79 22.07 -1.46
N SER A 36 14.59 22.48 -2.71
CA SER A 36 15.65 22.64 -3.71
C SER A 36 15.28 23.75 -4.70
N ILE A 37 16.26 24.20 -5.48
CA ILE A 37 16.01 25.09 -6.62
C ILE A 37 16.03 24.27 -7.89
N SER A 38 14.95 24.35 -8.68
CA SER A 38 14.86 23.74 -10.00
C SER A 38 14.24 24.75 -10.96
N ALA A 39 14.83 24.91 -12.15
CA ALA A 39 14.36 25.86 -13.16
C ALA A 39 14.10 27.29 -12.63
N ASN A 40 14.95 27.78 -11.72
CA ASN A 40 14.85 29.10 -11.06
C ASN A 40 13.68 29.25 -10.09
N GLU A 41 13.01 28.16 -9.74
CA GLU A 41 11.92 28.13 -8.77
C GLU A 41 12.33 27.30 -7.55
N TRP A 42 11.79 27.66 -6.39
CA TRP A 42 11.89 26.81 -5.22
C TRP A 42 10.87 25.68 -5.32
N VAL A 43 11.34 24.45 -5.09
CA VAL A 43 10.52 23.25 -5.08
C VAL A 43 10.72 22.52 -3.75
N GLY A 44 9.63 22.32 -3.02
CA GLY A 44 9.64 21.54 -1.78
C GLY A 44 9.68 20.03 -2.03
N ALA A 45 9.98 19.25 -0.98
CA ALA A 45 10.03 17.80 -1.08
C ALA A 45 8.64 17.17 -0.91
N ALA A 46 8.23 16.37 -1.90
CA ALA A 46 7.01 15.56 -1.84
C ALA A 46 7.22 14.26 -1.06
N GLY A 47 6.15 13.72 -0.48
CA GLY A 47 6.14 12.36 0.06
C GLY A 47 6.14 11.31 -1.05
N ALA A 48 6.65 10.11 -0.76
CA ALA A 48 6.62 8.99 -1.70
C ALA A 48 5.24 8.33 -1.72
N ALA A 49 4.85 7.75 -2.85
CA ALA A 49 3.68 6.87 -2.91
C ALA A 49 3.92 5.59 -2.09
N GLY A 50 2.83 4.98 -1.62
CA GLY A 50 2.87 3.61 -1.10
C GLY A 50 3.04 2.60 -2.23
N ALA A 51 3.14 1.31 -1.88
CA ALA A 51 3.09 0.21 -2.83
C ALA A 51 1.71 -0.46 -2.84
N ALA A 52 1.33 -1.04 -3.97
CA ALA A 52 0.11 -1.84 -4.05
C ALA A 52 0.28 -3.16 -3.29
N GLY A 53 -0.82 -3.70 -2.75
CA GLY A 53 -0.85 -5.06 -2.24
C GLY A 53 -0.88 -6.07 -3.39
N SER A 54 -0.38 -7.28 -3.16
CA SER A 54 -0.45 -8.35 -4.17
C SER A 54 -1.80 -9.07 -4.14
N HIS A 55 -2.17 -9.70 -5.25
CA HIS A 55 -3.39 -10.50 -5.37
C HIS A 55 -3.27 -11.79 -4.54
N GLY A 56 -4.40 -12.27 -4.00
CA GLY A 56 -4.48 -13.61 -3.43
C GLY A 56 -4.56 -14.67 -4.52
N SER A 57 -4.11 -15.89 -4.25
CA SER A 57 -4.22 -16.99 -5.20
C SER A 57 -5.56 -17.71 -5.09
N GLY A 58 -5.98 -18.39 -6.16
CA GLY A 58 -7.13 -19.31 -6.07
C GLY A 58 -6.85 -20.50 -5.15
N GLY A 59 -7.91 -21.09 -4.61
CA GLY A 59 -7.87 -22.35 -3.88
C GLY A 59 -7.89 -23.56 -4.83
N GLY A 60 -7.37 -24.68 -4.36
CA GLY A 60 -7.41 -25.96 -5.08
C GLY A 60 -8.80 -26.59 -5.07
N GLY A 61 -9.13 -27.36 -6.10
CA GLY A 61 -10.33 -28.21 -6.09
C GLY A 61 -10.19 -29.37 -5.10
N GLY A 62 -11.32 -29.84 -4.57
CA GLY A 62 -11.39 -31.08 -3.79
C GLY A 62 -11.24 -32.30 -4.70
N ALA A 63 -10.74 -33.40 -4.15
CA ALA A 63 -10.70 -34.68 -4.85
C ALA A 63 -12.11 -35.32 -4.89
N SER A 64 -12.37 -36.14 -5.90
CA SER A 64 -13.55 -37.00 -5.92
C SER A 64 -13.46 -38.07 -4.84
N GLY A 65 -14.62 -38.54 -4.37
CA GLY A 65 -14.70 -39.76 -3.60
C GLY A 65 -14.36 -40.99 -4.46
N GLY A 66 -13.98 -42.08 -3.80
CA GLY A 66 -13.79 -43.37 -4.45
C GLY A 66 -15.12 -43.95 -4.94
N GLY A 67 -15.09 -44.63 -6.09
CA GLY A 67 -16.21 -45.40 -6.64
C GLY A 67 -16.16 -46.88 -6.22
N GLY A 68 -17.25 -47.61 -6.47
CA GLY A 68 -17.38 -49.03 -6.19
C GLY A 68 -17.78 -49.84 -7.42
N ASP A 69 -17.15 -50.99 -7.61
CA ASP A 69 -17.52 -52.00 -8.62
C ASP A 69 -18.64 -52.92 -8.08
N GLY A 70 -19.73 -52.99 -8.83
CA GLY A 70 -20.90 -53.83 -8.56
C GLY A 70 -20.79 -55.20 -9.24
N GLN A 71 -20.36 -56.22 -8.50
CA GLN A 71 -20.12 -57.57 -9.05
C GLN A 71 -21.38 -58.46 -9.18
N ALA A 72 -22.56 -57.95 -8.83
CA ALA A 72 -23.83 -58.68 -8.92
C ALA A 72 -24.66 -58.17 -10.10
N SER A 73 -25.27 -59.07 -10.87
CA SER A 73 -26.08 -58.71 -12.05
C SER A 73 -27.41 -58.07 -11.65
N PRO A 74 -27.82 -56.93 -12.25
CA PRO A 74 -27.09 -56.18 -13.28
C PRO A 74 -25.90 -55.41 -12.69
N CYS A 75 -24.71 -55.61 -13.24
CA CYS A 75 -23.49 -54.94 -12.76
C CYS A 75 -23.67 -53.43 -12.89
N THR A 76 -23.78 -52.75 -11.75
CA THR A 76 -23.93 -51.30 -11.68
C THR A 76 -22.73 -50.77 -10.93
N ASP A 77 -21.85 -50.08 -11.66
CA ASP A 77 -20.72 -49.37 -11.08
C ASP A 77 -21.23 -48.08 -10.43
N ASP A 78 -20.86 -47.88 -9.17
CA ASP A 78 -21.18 -46.68 -8.43
C ASP A 78 -20.01 -45.68 -8.56
N LEU A 79 -20.27 -44.54 -9.20
CA LEU A 79 -19.32 -43.44 -9.23
C LEU A 79 -19.22 -42.78 -7.85
N GLY A 80 -17.99 -42.47 -7.42
CA GLY A 80 -17.77 -41.63 -6.26
C GLY A 80 -18.26 -40.20 -6.48
N ALA A 81 -18.58 -39.50 -5.40
CA ALA A 81 -19.08 -38.13 -5.52
C ALA A 81 -17.98 -37.18 -6.03
N THR A 82 -18.39 -36.13 -6.75
CA THR A 82 -17.46 -35.16 -7.34
C THR A 82 -16.82 -34.27 -6.27
N GLY A 83 -15.57 -33.89 -6.49
CA GLY A 83 -14.91 -32.90 -5.64
C GLY A 83 -15.46 -31.49 -5.84
N GLY A 84 -15.41 -30.67 -4.79
CA GLY A 84 -15.82 -29.27 -4.86
C GLY A 84 -14.83 -28.38 -5.63
N GLY A 85 -15.33 -27.39 -6.37
CA GLY A 85 -14.49 -26.40 -7.03
C GLY A 85 -13.75 -25.48 -6.05
N GLY A 86 -12.52 -25.09 -6.37
CA GLY A 86 -11.73 -24.16 -5.56
C GLY A 86 -12.27 -22.72 -5.63
N GLY A 87 -12.07 -21.96 -4.55
CA GLY A 87 -12.47 -20.55 -4.47
C GLY A 87 -11.52 -19.63 -5.25
N SER A 88 -12.04 -18.50 -5.76
CA SER A 88 -11.23 -17.52 -6.48
C SER A 88 -10.32 -16.71 -5.57
N GLY A 89 -9.13 -16.34 -6.04
CA GLY A 89 -8.27 -15.38 -5.37
C GLY A 89 -8.83 -13.96 -5.47
N ALA A 90 -8.54 -13.11 -4.47
CA ALA A 90 -8.98 -11.72 -4.46
C ALA A 90 -7.95 -10.73 -5.02
N CYS A 91 -8.43 -9.57 -5.48
CA CYS A 91 -7.58 -8.48 -5.92
C CYS A 91 -6.84 -7.81 -4.76
N GLY A 92 -5.58 -7.43 -4.97
CA GLY A 92 -4.84 -6.58 -4.05
C GLY A 92 -5.37 -5.14 -4.03
N GLY A 93 -5.16 -4.45 -2.92
CA GLY A 93 -5.50 -3.05 -2.74
C GLY A 93 -4.52 -2.12 -3.44
N THR A 94 -5.02 -1.00 -3.96
CA THR A 94 -4.20 0.02 -4.64
C THR A 94 -3.37 0.84 -3.66
N ALA A 95 -2.24 1.37 -4.14
CA ALA A 95 -1.38 2.25 -3.34
C ALA A 95 -2.03 3.63 -3.10
N GLY A 96 -1.74 4.22 -1.94
CA GLY A 96 -1.98 5.64 -1.68
C GLY A 96 -0.93 6.53 -2.35
N GLY A 97 -1.37 7.64 -2.95
CA GLY A 97 -0.47 8.64 -3.53
C GLY A 97 0.31 9.44 -2.48
N GLY A 98 1.51 9.90 -2.81
CA GLY A 98 2.29 10.77 -1.91
C GLY A 98 1.69 12.18 -1.78
N GLY A 99 1.88 12.81 -0.64
CA GLY A 99 1.48 14.18 -0.38
C GLY A 99 2.41 15.20 -1.07
N GLY A 100 1.82 16.24 -1.64
CA GLY A 100 2.57 17.35 -2.25
C GLY A 100 3.30 18.21 -1.22
N ALA A 101 4.37 18.90 -1.62
CA ALA A 101 5.08 19.81 -0.74
C ALA A 101 4.29 21.11 -0.47
N GLY A 102 4.47 21.70 0.70
CA GLY A 102 3.96 23.03 1.02
C GLY A 102 4.75 24.13 0.30
N GLY A 103 4.10 25.25 -0.03
CA GLY A 103 4.73 26.38 -0.73
C GLY A 103 5.73 27.16 0.15
N GLY A 104 6.85 27.60 -0.41
CA GLY A 104 7.85 28.40 0.30
C GLY A 104 7.44 29.87 0.44
N SER A 105 7.80 30.47 1.58
CA SER A 105 7.66 31.90 1.83
C SER A 105 9.02 32.58 1.82
N PHE A 106 9.20 33.57 0.95
CA PHE A 106 10.46 34.29 0.78
C PHE A 106 10.19 35.79 0.81
N GLY A 107 10.92 36.53 1.64
CA GLY A 107 10.93 37.99 1.57
C GLY A 107 11.67 38.47 0.31
N ILE A 108 12.88 37.94 0.12
CA ILE A 108 13.70 38.15 -1.09
C ILE A 108 14.24 36.79 -1.53
N PHE A 109 14.02 36.46 -2.80
CA PHE A 109 14.48 35.20 -3.40
C PHE A 109 15.37 35.53 -4.60
N VAL A 110 16.66 35.19 -4.48
CA VAL A 110 17.66 35.46 -5.51
C VAL A 110 18.21 34.13 -6.03
N VAL A 111 17.94 33.88 -7.30
CA VAL A 111 18.44 32.73 -8.07
C VAL A 111 19.35 33.22 -9.19
N ASN A 112 20.27 32.37 -9.65
CA ASN A 112 21.28 32.76 -10.64
C ASN A 112 22.09 34.00 -10.23
N ALA A 113 22.24 34.25 -8.94
CA ALA A 113 23.21 35.22 -8.45
C ALA A 113 24.59 34.72 -8.86
N SER A 114 25.15 35.36 -9.88
CA SER A 114 26.53 35.14 -10.31
C SER A 114 27.53 35.49 -9.19
N ALA A 115 28.80 35.68 -9.52
CA ALA A 115 29.81 36.16 -8.57
C ALA A 115 29.42 37.49 -7.85
N SER A 116 28.39 38.20 -8.29
CA SER A 116 27.90 39.46 -7.69
C SER A 116 26.36 39.49 -7.52
N PRO A 117 25.81 39.06 -6.36
CA PRO A 117 24.41 39.26 -6.00
C PRO A 117 24.08 40.75 -5.81
N PRO A 118 22.79 41.14 -5.88
CA PRO A 118 22.36 42.52 -5.63
C PRO A 118 22.64 42.93 -4.18
N THR A 119 23.07 44.17 -3.97
CA THR A 119 23.29 44.74 -2.63
C THR A 119 21.97 44.87 -1.87
N LEU A 120 21.82 44.09 -0.78
CA LEU A 120 20.67 44.13 0.12
C LEU A 120 21.11 44.67 1.47
N THR A 121 20.89 45.97 1.73
CA THR A 121 21.30 46.63 2.98
C THR A 121 20.23 47.59 3.48
N ASN A 122 20.14 47.76 4.79
CA ASN A 122 19.24 48.66 5.50
C ASN A 122 17.75 48.38 5.24
N ASN A 123 17.39 47.13 4.94
CA ASN A 123 16.00 46.71 4.81
C ASN A 123 15.46 46.18 6.15
N THR A 124 14.15 46.32 6.35
CA THR A 124 13.41 45.57 7.37
C THR A 124 12.58 44.49 6.66
N ILE A 125 12.89 43.22 6.91
CA ILE A 125 12.29 42.09 6.18
C ILE A 125 11.48 41.23 7.15
N TYR A 126 10.18 41.16 6.91
CA TYR A 126 9.26 40.27 7.62
C TYR A 126 9.11 38.96 6.85
N ARG A 127 9.39 37.84 7.52
CA ARG A 127 9.15 36.50 6.97
C ARG A 127 7.68 36.13 7.11
N GLY A 128 7.12 35.48 6.08
CA GLY A 128 5.82 34.84 6.14
C GLY A 128 5.90 33.40 6.65
N PHE A 129 4.76 32.72 6.72
CA PHE A 129 4.71 31.29 7.02
C PHE A 129 4.84 30.48 5.74
N GLY A 130 5.66 29.43 5.78
CA GLY A 130 5.63 28.41 4.73
C GLY A 130 4.30 27.65 4.74
N GLY A 131 3.84 27.21 3.58
CA GLY A 131 2.62 26.43 3.43
C GLY A 131 2.75 25.06 4.08
N ALA A 132 1.64 24.48 4.55
CA ALA A 132 1.64 23.12 5.07
C ALA A 132 1.90 22.09 3.95
N GLY A 133 2.62 21.02 4.28
CA GLY A 133 2.76 19.86 3.42
C GLY A 133 1.43 19.13 3.25
N GLY A 134 1.18 18.59 2.07
CA GLY A 134 0.01 17.77 1.79
C GLY A 134 0.08 16.42 2.49
N ASN A 135 -1.06 15.93 2.96
CA ASN A 135 -1.16 14.59 3.53
C ASN A 135 -0.98 13.52 2.44
N GLY A 136 -0.41 12.39 2.83
CA GLY A 136 -0.39 11.20 1.98
C GLY A 136 -1.79 10.61 1.80
N GLY A 137 -2.03 10.00 0.64
CA GLY A 137 -3.29 9.34 0.31
C GLY A 137 -3.46 7.98 1.00
N ASN A 138 -4.71 7.58 1.20
CA ASN A 138 -5.05 6.31 1.85
C ASN A 138 -4.64 5.12 0.98
N GLY A 139 -4.16 4.05 1.62
CA GLY A 139 -3.97 2.75 0.97
C GLY A 139 -5.30 2.01 0.79
N GLY A 140 -5.50 1.39 -0.38
CA GLY A 140 -6.69 0.63 -0.71
C GLY A 140 -6.78 -0.69 0.07
N THR A 141 -7.99 -1.13 0.41
CA THR A 141 -8.20 -2.41 1.07
C THR A 141 -8.18 -3.54 0.04
N GLY A 142 -7.40 -4.59 0.27
CA GLY A 142 -7.44 -5.82 -0.54
C GLY A 142 -8.76 -6.57 -0.40
N GLY A 143 -9.16 -7.28 -1.45
CA GLY A 143 -10.41 -8.02 -1.49
C GLY A 143 -10.40 -9.30 -0.63
N VAL A 144 -11.58 -9.82 -0.36
CA VAL A 144 -11.76 -11.11 0.32
C VAL A 144 -11.78 -12.24 -0.71
N GLY A 145 -11.05 -13.31 -0.45
CA GLY A 145 -11.01 -14.49 -1.32
C GLY A 145 -12.37 -15.21 -1.38
N GLY A 146 -12.64 -15.85 -2.52
CA GLY A 146 -13.86 -16.63 -2.72
C GLY A 146 -13.88 -17.91 -1.88
N ALA A 147 -15.06 -18.30 -1.40
CA ALA A 147 -15.24 -19.58 -0.73
C ALA A 147 -15.06 -20.74 -1.73
N GLY A 148 -14.46 -21.83 -1.27
CA GLY A 148 -14.48 -23.10 -1.99
C GLY A 148 -15.87 -23.74 -1.98
N ALA A 149 -16.22 -24.45 -3.04
CA ALA A 149 -17.49 -25.15 -3.14
C ALA A 149 -17.48 -26.44 -2.30
N ALA A 150 -18.67 -26.85 -1.85
CA ALA A 150 -18.81 -28.14 -1.20
C ALA A 150 -18.49 -29.30 -2.16
N GLY A 151 -17.92 -30.38 -1.63
CA GLY A 151 -17.87 -31.65 -2.36
C GLY A 151 -19.25 -32.27 -2.50
N GLY A 152 -19.44 -33.09 -3.52
CA GLY A 152 -20.66 -33.87 -3.69
C GLY A 152 -20.81 -34.87 -2.54
N LEU A 153 -22.06 -35.12 -2.16
CA LEU A 153 -22.38 -36.19 -1.21
C LEU A 153 -22.49 -37.52 -1.96
N LYS A 154 -22.02 -38.60 -1.34
CA LYS A 154 -22.26 -39.95 -1.85
C LYS A 154 -23.75 -40.25 -1.88
N SER A 155 -24.15 -41.11 -2.81
CA SER A 155 -25.54 -41.57 -2.91
C SER A 155 -25.97 -42.27 -1.62
N THR A 156 -27.23 -42.09 -1.23
CA THR A 156 -27.84 -42.77 -0.07
C THR A 156 -28.67 -43.98 -0.48
N ALA A 157 -28.65 -44.35 -1.77
CA ALA A 157 -29.32 -45.53 -2.29
C ALA A 157 -28.62 -46.84 -1.86
N ASN A 158 -29.35 -47.95 -1.99
CA ASN A 158 -29.09 -49.23 -1.31
C ASN A 158 -27.72 -49.87 -1.63
N GLU A 159 -27.03 -49.49 -2.72
CA GLU A 159 -25.70 -49.99 -3.09
C GLU A 159 -24.51 -49.09 -2.65
N SER A 160 -24.76 -47.87 -2.17
CA SER A 160 -23.73 -46.82 -2.01
C SER A 160 -22.87 -46.86 -0.74
N PHE A 161 -22.81 -47.99 -0.03
CA PHE A 161 -21.87 -48.15 1.09
C PHE A 161 -20.39 -48.20 0.65
N CYS A 162 -20.18 -48.31 -0.67
CA CYS A 162 -18.89 -48.46 -1.33
C CYS A 162 -18.34 -47.18 -1.94
N THR A 163 -19.08 -46.07 -1.87
CA THR A 163 -18.66 -44.77 -2.41
C THR A 163 -18.25 -43.79 -1.31
N GLY A 164 -17.41 -42.84 -1.68
CA GLY A 164 -17.01 -41.73 -0.83
C GLY A 164 -17.66 -40.41 -1.20
N ASP A 165 -17.77 -39.53 -0.22
CA ASP A 165 -18.07 -38.12 -0.46
C ASP A 165 -16.90 -37.45 -1.20
N GLY A 166 -17.17 -36.40 -1.96
CA GLY A 166 -16.13 -35.56 -2.53
C GLY A 166 -15.53 -34.66 -1.46
N GLY A 167 -14.26 -34.31 -1.62
CA GLY A 167 -13.62 -33.30 -0.79
C GLY A 167 -14.16 -31.91 -1.11
N HIS A 168 -14.20 -31.04 -0.10
CA HIS A 168 -14.50 -29.62 -0.29
C HIS A 168 -13.37 -28.94 -1.09
N GLY A 169 -13.72 -27.97 -1.94
CA GLY A 169 -12.72 -27.08 -2.52
C GLY A 169 -12.09 -26.19 -1.45
N GLY A 170 -10.82 -25.83 -1.65
CA GLY A 170 -10.14 -24.87 -0.79
C GLY A 170 -10.63 -23.44 -1.07
N ASN A 171 -10.71 -22.61 -0.03
CA ASN A 171 -11.00 -21.18 -0.19
C ASN A 171 -9.86 -20.49 -0.94
N GLY A 172 -10.17 -19.46 -1.72
CA GLY A 172 -9.17 -18.58 -2.30
C GLY A 172 -8.55 -17.66 -1.24
N GLY A 173 -7.35 -17.16 -1.52
CA GLY A 173 -6.64 -16.24 -0.66
C GLY A 173 -7.18 -14.81 -0.78
N ASN A 174 -7.11 -14.06 0.33
CA ASN A 174 -7.41 -12.64 0.36
C ASN A 174 -6.34 -11.85 -0.40
N GLY A 175 -6.72 -10.71 -0.99
CA GLY A 175 -5.75 -9.77 -1.53
C GLY A 175 -5.05 -8.99 -0.42
N GLY A 176 -3.77 -8.67 -0.62
CA GLY A 176 -3.03 -7.79 0.28
C GLY A 176 -3.53 -6.36 0.21
N HIS A 177 -3.47 -5.62 1.31
CA HIS A 177 -3.83 -4.21 1.35
C HIS A 177 -2.73 -3.34 0.73
N GLY A 178 -3.11 -2.24 0.08
CA GLY A 178 -2.15 -1.25 -0.42
C GLY A 178 -1.59 -0.39 0.71
N GLY A 179 -0.35 0.04 0.58
CA GLY A 179 0.29 0.94 1.54
C GLY A 179 -0.21 2.38 1.40
N GLY A 180 -0.30 3.10 2.52
CA GLY A 180 -0.62 4.54 2.51
C GLY A 180 0.54 5.37 1.97
N GLY A 181 0.27 6.51 1.33
CA GLY A 181 1.30 7.41 0.81
C GLY A 181 1.99 8.21 1.92
N GLY A 182 3.22 8.65 1.71
CA GLY A 182 3.93 9.52 2.65
C GLY A 182 3.45 10.96 2.58
N GLY A 183 3.51 11.69 3.69
CA GLY A 183 3.20 13.13 3.75
C GLY A 183 4.30 14.00 3.11
N GLY A 184 3.90 15.11 2.49
CA GLY A 184 4.83 16.09 1.92
C GLY A 184 5.48 16.97 2.98
N ALA A 185 6.63 17.57 2.65
CA ALA A 185 7.31 18.48 3.57
C ALA A 185 6.55 19.81 3.67
N GLY A 186 6.63 20.46 4.81
CA GLY A 186 6.20 21.84 4.96
C GLY A 186 7.08 22.80 4.14
N GLY A 187 6.50 23.92 3.74
CA GLY A 187 7.19 24.96 3.00
C GLY A 187 8.19 25.71 3.86
N VAL A 188 9.27 26.19 3.25
CA VAL A 188 10.28 27.00 3.95
C VAL A 188 9.80 28.41 4.26
N SER A 189 10.49 29.09 5.17
CA SER A 189 10.31 30.51 5.46
C SER A 189 11.65 31.22 5.60
N TYR A 190 12.03 31.98 4.57
CA TYR A 190 13.29 32.75 4.54
C TYR A 190 13.04 34.25 4.38
N GLY A 191 13.83 35.05 5.09
CA GLY A 191 13.87 36.49 4.87
C GLY A 191 14.56 36.81 3.55
N ILE A 192 15.82 36.38 3.43
CA ILE A 192 16.59 36.44 2.18
C ILE A 192 17.08 35.04 1.86
N TYR A 193 16.78 34.55 0.66
CA TYR A 193 17.37 33.33 0.13
C TYR A 193 18.23 33.70 -1.08
N VAL A 194 19.51 33.35 -1.06
CA VAL A 194 20.42 33.50 -2.19
C VAL A 194 21.00 32.15 -2.57
N GLN A 195 20.70 31.69 -3.78
CA GLN A 195 21.22 30.43 -4.30
C GLN A 195 22.76 30.43 -4.26
N GLY A 196 23.34 29.45 -3.58
CA GLY A 196 24.80 29.30 -3.46
C GLY A 196 25.48 30.27 -2.48
N ARG A 197 24.74 31.06 -1.70
CA ARG A 197 25.33 31.97 -0.68
C ARG A 197 24.59 31.90 0.64
N THR A 198 25.19 31.23 1.62
CA THR A 198 24.67 31.16 2.98
C THR A 198 24.95 32.47 3.74
N GLY A 199 23.99 32.96 4.52
CA GLY A 199 24.17 34.13 5.39
C GLY A 199 24.12 35.50 4.70
N TYR A 200 23.75 35.56 3.41
CA TYR A 200 23.81 36.80 2.64
C TYR A 200 22.89 37.89 3.20
N GLY A 201 23.46 39.04 3.57
CA GLY A 201 22.71 40.18 4.08
C GLY A 201 22.24 40.06 5.54
N ALA A 202 22.64 39.02 6.27
CA ALA A 202 22.21 38.81 7.66
C ALA A 202 22.62 39.97 8.60
N GLY A 203 23.82 40.52 8.43
CA GLY A 203 24.35 41.62 9.27
C GLY A 203 24.04 43.03 8.77
N THR A 204 23.42 43.16 7.60
CA THR A 204 23.13 44.46 6.97
C THR A 204 21.64 44.76 6.87
N ASN A 205 20.79 43.86 7.36
CA ASN A 205 19.34 44.02 7.36
C ASN A 205 18.76 43.68 8.74
N THR A 206 17.56 44.18 9.00
CA THR A 206 16.82 43.88 10.23
C THR A 206 15.72 42.85 9.93
N PHE A 207 15.63 41.83 10.77
CA PHE A 207 14.64 40.76 10.66
C PHE A 207 13.80 40.69 11.94
N PRO A 208 12.63 41.36 11.99
CA PRO A 208 11.70 41.19 13.09
C PRO A 208 11.27 39.73 13.25
N ALA A 209 10.98 39.32 14.48
CA ALA A 209 10.49 37.97 14.76
C ALA A 209 9.12 37.77 14.09
N SER A 210 9.10 37.08 12.96
CA SER A 210 7.89 36.74 12.22
C SER A 210 8.06 35.43 11.44
N GLY A 211 6.92 34.84 11.06
CA GLY A 211 6.88 33.66 10.20
C GLY A 211 7.41 32.39 10.84
N GLY A 212 7.46 31.33 10.04
CA GLY A 212 7.91 30.00 10.43
C GLY A 212 7.75 29.03 9.27
N GLY A 213 8.49 27.92 9.30
CA GLY A 213 8.30 26.86 8.32
C GLY A 213 6.93 26.23 8.47
N GLY A 214 6.36 25.76 7.36
CA GLY A 214 5.08 25.06 7.37
C GLY A 214 5.19 23.71 8.10
N ALA A 215 4.08 23.23 8.67
CA ALA A 215 4.03 21.86 9.18
C ALA A 215 4.17 20.85 8.03
N GLY A 216 4.81 19.71 8.29
CA GLY A 216 4.79 18.59 7.36
C GLY A 216 3.43 17.92 7.32
N GLY A 217 3.09 17.32 6.18
CA GLY A 217 1.86 16.56 6.00
C GLY A 217 1.90 15.24 6.76
N ALA A 218 0.73 14.76 7.21
CA ALA A 218 0.61 13.43 7.78
C ALA A 218 0.82 12.34 6.72
N GLY A 219 1.27 11.16 7.14
CA GLY A 219 1.24 9.98 6.31
C GLY A 219 -0.19 9.49 6.09
N GLY A 220 -0.42 8.86 4.94
CA GLY A 220 -1.70 8.28 4.57
C GLY A 220 -1.99 7.00 5.38
N PRO A 221 -3.20 6.81 5.90
CA PRO A 221 -3.59 5.61 6.60
C PRO A 221 -3.68 4.40 5.66
N SER A 222 -3.49 3.21 6.22
CA SER A 222 -3.79 1.93 5.59
C SER A 222 -4.10 0.91 6.67
N VAL A 223 -4.97 -0.06 6.36
CA VAL A 223 -5.18 -1.26 7.19
C VAL A 223 -3.99 -2.22 7.13
N GLY A 224 -3.12 -2.06 6.12
CA GLY A 224 -1.80 -2.68 6.05
C GLY A 224 -0.74 -1.77 6.68
N LEU A 225 0.16 -1.24 5.85
CA LEU A 225 1.23 -0.34 6.29
C LEU A 225 0.90 1.11 5.91
N GLY A 226 0.74 1.97 6.91
CA GLY A 226 0.55 3.41 6.72
C GLY A 226 1.82 4.13 6.22
N GLY A 227 1.65 5.30 5.63
CA GLY A 227 2.77 6.14 5.20
C GLY A 227 3.41 6.92 6.35
N GLY A 228 4.63 7.40 6.14
CA GLY A 228 5.34 8.26 7.07
C GLY A 228 4.91 9.73 6.96
N ALA A 229 5.00 10.48 8.06
CA ALA A 229 4.77 11.93 8.04
C ALA A 229 5.94 12.68 7.38
N GLY A 230 5.65 13.79 6.72
CA GLY A 230 6.65 14.71 6.20
C GLY A 230 7.26 15.59 7.29
N VAL A 231 8.47 16.08 7.07
CA VAL A 231 9.12 17.04 7.99
C VAL A 231 8.52 18.44 7.87
N ALA A 232 8.60 19.21 8.95
CA ALA A 232 8.29 20.64 8.90
C ALA A 232 9.34 21.39 8.04
N GLY A 233 8.92 22.48 7.42
CA GLY A 233 9.80 23.33 6.63
C GLY A 233 10.82 24.06 7.51
N ALA A 234 12.00 24.34 6.94
CA ALA A 234 13.01 25.14 7.60
C ALA A 234 12.60 26.62 7.66
N SER A 235 13.08 27.34 8.67
CA SER A 235 12.95 28.80 8.69
C SER A 235 14.20 29.45 9.25
N ALA A 236 14.66 30.52 8.58
CA ALA A 236 15.74 31.36 9.04
C ALA A 236 15.65 32.76 8.42
N ASN A 237 16.44 33.71 8.92
CA ASN A 237 16.56 35.04 8.31
C ASN A 237 17.23 34.96 6.95
N THR A 238 18.24 34.10 6.84
CA THR A 238 18.99 33.81 5.61
C THR A 238 19.17 32.31 5.43
N ASN A 239 19.30 31.84 4.19
CA ASN A 239 19.68 30.45 3.91
C ASN A 239 21.16 30.17 4.19
#